data_AF-A0A2S5E2M9-F1
#
_entry.id   AF-A0A2S5E2M9-F1
#
_cell.length_a   1.000
_cell.length_b   1.000
_cell.length_c   1.000
_cell.angle_alpha   90.00
_cell.angle_beta   90.00
_cell.angle_gamma   90.00
#
_symmetry.space_group_name_H-M   'P 1'
#
loop_
_entity.id
_entity.type
_entity.pdbx_description
1 polymer ?
#
loop_
_entity_poly.entity_id
_entity_poly.type
_entity_poly.pdbx_seq_one_letter_code
_entity_poly.pdbx_strand_id
1 'polypeptide(L)'
;MTFEPPGHAEPIDDNRAVLLIELEAGGYLTEEQAARVTQRLRDAPAELPDTDSPRKMLDWLIAEGYTTADAEAKATHELLDGCYASGNAKIFLMTVLEEIDPPRFEQRRNETIASMQREQKKKQMLIGFGGLAAALAVGAYLLWPASAPACGASSTTKALNSLLFDARRDMMRRNPMQMLDRGTKSFPHVSNPREVGYDEANRARGCLADVSIADEHATLGYVVRHDDKDKSAFVVQTFSPEYVTARYSAQGLDPKLGAPLGRDVISAAFMASVAQLDKDVSARMPRYGKPRFGDDTPTTLTSSVFGVMPAADCKPIDGDRVSCPLLIDYRDRLLGAIGAPSMLQLKGDFTFVKEGSGWKAADDFDKTLMEAIVARRVAKVYGDDVADKMEAEKK
;
A
#
# COMPACT_ATOMS: atom_id res chain seq x y z
N MET A 1 19.00 -48.01 6.80
CA MET A 1 18.14 -47.10 7.58
C MET A 1 17.70 -46.02 6.63
N THR A 2 16.49 -46.18 6.09
CA THR A 2 15.87 -45.25 5.14
C THR A 2 15.15 -44.19 5.96
N PHE A 3 15.55 -42.93 5.83
CA PHE A 3 14.83 -41.81 6.42
C PHE A 3 13.67 -41.46 5.48
N GLU A 4 12.44 -41.77 5.90
CA GLU A 4 11.24 -41.18 5.32
C GLU A 4 11.21 -39.69 5.68
N PRO A 5 11.04 -38.78 4.71
CA PRO A 5 10.80 -37.38 5.01
C PRO A 5 9.42 -37.23 5.68
N PRO A 6 9.26 -36.35 6.68
CA PRO A 6 7.96 -36.10 7.29
C PRO A 6 7.01 -35.58 6.20
N GLY A 7 5.86 -36.23 6.08
CA GLY A 7 4.81 -35.85 5.13
C GLY A 7 4.46 -34.37 5.29
N HIS A 8 4.50 -33.63 4.19
CA HIS A 8 3.87 -32.33 4.10
C HIS A 8 2.37 -32.54 4.38
N ALA A 9 1.88 -32.04 5.51
CA ALA A 9 0.45 -31.92 5.73
C ALA A 9 -0.13 -31.09 4.58
N GLU A 10 -1.11 -31.65 3.85
CA GLU A 10 -1.88 -30.90 2.88
C GLU A 10 -2.50 -29.67 3.55
N PRO A 11 -2.43 -28.48 2.92
CA PRO A 11 -3.09 -27.30 3.47
C PRO A 11 -4.60 -27.54 3.49
N ILE A 12 -5.21 -27.47 4.67
CA ILE A 12 -6.66 -27.52 4.85
C ILE A 12 -7.22 -26.23 4.23
N ASP A 13 -7.84 -26.35 3.06
CA ASP A 13 -8.55 -25.27 2.36
C ASP A 13 -9.97 -25.14 2.95
N ASP A 14 -10.12 -24.37 4.02
CA ASP A 14 -11.39 -24.22 4.74
C ASP A 14 -12.06 -22.87 4.48
N ASN A 15 -13.00 -22.86 3.53
CA ASN A 15 -13.80 -21.70 3.13
C ASN A 15 -14.59 -21.07 4.31
N ARG A 16 -14.81 -21.80 5.40
CA ARG A 16 -15.51 -21.29 6.60
C ARG A 16 -14.72 -20.19 7.31
N ALA A 17 -13.39 -20.24 7.25
CA ALA A 17 -12.54 -19.19 7.81
C ALA A 17 -12.73 -17.87 7.05
N VAL A 18 -12.88 -17.93 5.72
CA VAL A 18 -13.13 -16.76 4.87
C VAL A 18 -14.47 -16.13 5.19
N LEU A 19 -15.51 -16.94 5.36
CA LEU A 19 -16.85 -16.47 5.73
C LEU A 19 -16.88 -15.73 7.07
N LEU A 20 -16.18 -16.24 8.10
CA LEU A 20 -16.15 -15.58 9.41
C LEU A 20 -15.52 -14.19 9.33
N ILE A 21 -14.51 -14.02 8.48
CA ILE A 21 -13.85 -12.73 8.23
C ILE A 21 -14.79 -11.77 7.50
N GLU A 22 -15.54 -12.26 6.52
CA GLU A 22 -16.52 -11.43 5.78
C GLU A 22 -17.65 -10.96 6.69
N LEU A 23 -18.13 -11.84 7.58
CA LEU A 23 -19.14 -11.50 8.59
C LEU A 23 -18.62 -10.49 9.62
N GLU A 24 -17.37 -10.62 10.08
CA GLU A 24 -16.72 -9.62 10.95
C GLU A 24 -16.56 -8.27 10.23
N ALA A 25 -16.07 -8.27 8.99
CA ALA A 25 -15.89 -7.06 8.18
C ALA A 25 -17.22 -6.36 7.87
N GLY A 26 -18.31 -7.11 7.76
CA GLY A 26 -19.68 -6.59 7.63
C GLY A 26 -20.31 -6.13 8.94
N GLY A 27 -19.63 -6.32 10.08
CA GLY A 27 -20.11 -5.94 11.41
C GLY A 27 -21.09 -6.93 12.05
N TYR A 28 -21.29 -8.11 11.45
CA TYR A 28 -22.18 -9.17 11.95
C TYR A 28 -21.62 -9.91 13.17
N LEU A 29 -20.29 -9.85 13.32
CA LEU A 29 -19.55 -10.32 14.47
C LEU A 29 -18.68 -9.18 15.00
N THR A 30 -18.64 -9.04 16.33
CA THR A 30 -17.56 -8.31 17.00
C THR A 30 -16.28 -9.15 16.96
N GLU A 31 -15.14 -8.49 17.14
CA GLU A 31 -13.82 -9.11 17.20
C GLU A 31 -13.77 -10.28 18.20
N GLU A 32 -14.36 -10.10 19.39
CA GLU A 32 -14.41 -11.16 20.41
C GLU A 32 -15.23 -12.36 19.93
N GLN A 33 -16.37 -12.12 19.29
CA GLN A 33 -17.24 -13.18 18.79
C GLN A 33 -16.57 -13.95 17.64
N ALA A 34 -15.96 -13.24 16.69
CA ALA A 34 -15.22 -13.84 15.57
C ALA A 34 -14.02 -14.67 16.07
N ALA A 35 -13.29 -14.18 17.08
CA ALA A 35 -12.16 -14.89 17.67
C ALA A 35 -12.59 -16.20 18.35
N ARG A 36 -13.71 -16.21 19.09
CA ARG A 36 -14.22 -17.44 19.72
C ARG A 36 -14.65 -18.48 18.69
N VAL A 37 -15.30 -18.06 17.61
CA VAL A 37 -15.74 -18.99 16.54
C VAL A 37 -14.54 -19.53 15.76
N THR A 38 -13.58 -18.68 15.44
CA THR A 38 -12.34 -19.09 14.76
C THR A 38 -11.54 -20.08 15.59
N GLN A 39 -11.54 -19.92 16.91
CA GLN A 39 -10.93 -20.89 17.82
C GLN A 39 -11.66 -22.24 17.77
N ARG A 40 -13.00 -22.23 17.80
CA ARG A 40 -13.79 -23.46 17.68
C ARG A 40 -13.62 -24.15 16.33
N LEU A 41 -13.47 -23.38 15.23
CA LEU A 41 -13.13 -23.93 13.92
C LEU A 41 -11.80 -24.70 13.94
N ARG A 42 -10.79 -24.21 14.68
CA ARG A 42 -9.50 -24.89 14.83
C ARG A 42 -9.59 -26.13 15.71
N ASP A 43 -10.24 -26.00 16.87
CA ASP A 43 -10.25 -27.04 17.88
C ASP A 43 -11.22 -28.19 17.54
N ALA A 44 -12.33 -27.86 16.88
CA ALA A 44 -13.40 -28.80 16.55
C ALA A 44 -14.07 -28.43 15.20
N PRO A 45 -13.37 -28.53 14.05
CA PRO A 45 -13.90 -28.12 12.76
C PRO A 45 -15.17 -28.87 12.34
N ALA A 46 -15.39 -30.08 12.83
CA ALA A 46 -16.60 -30.86 12.56
C ALA A 46 -17.87 -30.30 13.24
N GLU A 47 -17.72 -29.41 14.22
CA GLU A 47 -18.86 -28.79 14.92
C GLU A 47 -19.41 -27.56 14.18
N LEU A 48 -18.65 -27.00 13.23
CA LEU A 48 -19.11 -25.90 12.40
C LEU A 48 -19.80 -26.43 11.14
N PRO A 49 -20.84 -25.73 10.65
CA PRO A 49 -21.51 -26.13 9.42
C PRO A 49 -20.50 -26.11 8.27
N ASP A 50 -20.40 -27.21 7.53
CA ASP A 50 -19.64 -27.27 6.29
C ASP A 50 -20.38 -26.47 5.21
N THR A 51 -20.05 -25.18 5.11
CA THR A 51 -20.74 -24.26 4.22
C THR A 51 -19.85 -23.13 3.74
N ASP A 52 -20.09 -22.72 2.50
CA ASP A 52 -19.60 -21.51 1.84
C ASP A 52 -20.67 -20.39 1.80
N SER A 53 -21.81 -20.57 2.47
CA SER A 53 -22.91 -19.60 2.49
C SER A 53 -22.83 -18.69 3.72
N PRO A 54 -22.71 -17.37 3.54
CA PRO A 54 -22.74 -16.40 4.64
C PRO A 54 -24.03 -16.48 5.46
N ARG A 55 -25.19 -16.73 4.82
CA ARG A 55 -26.48 -16.86 5.51
C ARG A 55 -26.49 -18.07 6.44
N LYS A 56 -26.07 -19.24 5.95
CA LYS A 56 -26.03 -20.47 6.74
C LYS A 56 -25.05 -20.39 7.91
N MET A 57 -23.88 -19.77 7.68
CA MET A 57 -22.91 -19.51 8.74
C MET A 57 -23.48 -18.55 9.78
N LEU A 58 -24.14 -17.46 9.36
CA LEU A 58 -24.74 -16.48 10.25
C LEU A 58 -25.91 -17.06 11.08
N ASP A 59 -26.76 -17.89 10.47
CA ASP A 59 -27.83 -18.60 11.18
C ASP A 59 -27.28 -19.49 12.29
N TRP A 60 -26.20 -20.23 12.00
CA TRP A 60 -25.52 -21.04 12.99
C TRP A 60 -24.90 -20.19 14.10
N LEU A 61 -24.26 -19.07 13.75
CA LEU A 61 -23.68 -18.13 14.73
C LEU A 61 -24.73 -17.55 15.68
N ILE A 62 -25.94 -17.28 15.19
CA ILE A 62 -27.06 -16.81 16.02
C ILE A 62 -27.58 -17.95 16.91
N ALA A 63 -27.78 -19.15 16.34
CA ALA A 63 -28.27 -20.31 17.08
C ALA A 63 -27.33 -20.73 18.22
N GLU A 64 -26.02 -20.66 18.00
CA GLU A 64 -24.98 -20.96 18.99
C GLU A 64 -24.69 -19.77 19.94
N GLY A 65 -25.40 -18.65 19.80
CA GLY A 65 -25.28 -17.50 20.69
C GLY A 65 -24.00 -16.68 20.51
N TYR A 66 -23.31 -16.81 19.39
CA TYR A 66 -22.17 -15.96 19.05
C TYR A 66 -22.59 -14.56 18.64
N THR A 67 -23.75 -14.40 18.02
CA THR A 67 -24.34 -13.09 17.69
C THR A 67 -25.86 -13.14 17.88
N THR A 68 -26.56 -12.06 17.54
CA THR A 68 -28.02 -11.96 17.71
C THR A 68 -28.70 -11.48 16.45
N ALA A 69 -30.00 -11.77 16.29
CA ALA A 69 -30.80 -11.24 15.20
C ALA A 69 -30.83 -9.70 15.20
N ASP A 70 -30.81 -9.06 16.37
CA ASP A 70 -30.74 -7.60 16.49
C ASP A 70 -29.39 -7.05 16.02
N ALA A 71 -28.29 -7.73 16.36
CA ALA A 71 -26.96 -7.39 15.88
C ALA A 71 -26.84 -7.57 14.36
N GLU A 72 -27.40 -8.64 13.81
CA GLU A 72 -27.52 -8.85 12.36
C GLU A 72 -28.28 -7.72 11.68
N ALA A 73 -29.46 -7.36 12.21
CA ALA A 73 -30.30 -6.31 11.64
C ALA A 73 -29.56 -4.95 11.65
N LYS A 74 -28.86 -4.66 12.74
CA LYS A 74 -28.02 -3.46 12.87
C LYS A 74 -26.85 -3.46 11.88
N ALA A 75 -26.08 -4.56 11.81
CA ALA A 75 -24.97 -4.71 10.88
C ALA A 75 -25.42 -4.56 9.42
N THR A 76 -26.56 -5.18 9.08
CA THR A 76 -27.18 -5.05 7.75
C THR A 76 -27.56 -3.61 7.45
N HIS A 77 -28.17 -2.89 8.39
CA HIS A 77 -28.49 -1.48 8.22
C HIS A 77 -27.23 -0.61 8.06
N GLU A 78 -26.20 -0.83 8.89
CA GLU A 78 -24.94 -0.08 8.81
C GLU A 78 -24.19 -0.37 7.50
N LEU A 79 -24.20 -1.60 7.01
CA LEU A 79 -23.60 -1.98 5.74
C LEU A 79 -24.33 -1.39 4.53
N LEU A 80 -25.66 -1.39 4.53
CA LEU A 80 -26.45 -0.85 3.41
C LEU A 80 -26.48 0.69 3.43
N ASP A 81 -26.67 1.29 4.60
CA ASP A 81 -27.04 2.70 4.73
C ASP A 81 -25.95 3.57 5.37
N GLY A 82 -24.92 2.96 5.97
CA GLY A 82 -23.79 3.66 6.59
C GLY A 82 -22.77 4.23 5.61
N CYS A 83 -21.90 5.10 6.15
CA CYS A 83 -20.83 5.76 5.40
C CYS A 83 -19.54 4.92 5.39
N TYR A 84 -19.12 4.49 4.18
CA TYR A 84 -17.88 3.76 3.95
C TYR A 84 -16.79 4.69 3.39
N ALA A 85 -15.54 4.47 3.79
CA ALA A 85 -14.40 5.25 3.31
C ALA A 85 -14.10 5.02 1.81
N SER A 86 -14.51 3.87 1.28
CA SER A 86 -14.39 3.50 -0.13
C SER A 86 -15.69 2.87 -0.63
N GLY A 87 -16.26 3.43 -1.70
CA GLY A 87 -17.43 2.86 -2.36
C GLY A 87 -17.17 1.43 -2.88
N ASN A 88 -15.93 1.12 -3.24
CA ASN A 88 -15.54 -0.22 -3.73
C ASN A 88 -15.55 -1.27 -2.61
N ALA A 89 -15.09 -0.91 -1.40
CA ALA A 89 -15.15 -1.81 -0.26
C ALA A 89 -16.60 -2.13 0.11
N LYS A 90 -17.48 -1.12 0.07
CA LYS A 90 -18.92 -1.28 0.30
C LYS A 90 -19.55 -2.21 -0.74
N ILE A 91 -19.26 -2.01 -2.03
CA ILE A 91 -19.77 -2.85 -3.13
C ILE A 91 -19.30 -4.30 -3.00
N PHE A 92 -18.04 -4.51 -2.62
CA PHE A 92 -17.49 -5.85 -2.43
C PHE A 92 -18.23 -6.58 -1.29
N LEU A 93 -18.33 -5.97 -0.11
CA LEU A 93 -19.06 -6.54 1.03
C LEU A 93 -20.53 -6.81 0.68
N MET A 94 -21.18 -5.91 -0.06
CA MET A 94 -22.55 -6.14 -0.53
C MET A 94 -22.66 -7.28 -1.56
N THR A 95 -21.57 -7.67 -2.20
CA THR A 95 -21.56 -8.79 -3.16
C THR A 95 -21.32 -10.12 -2.45
N VAL A 96 -20.38 -10.16 -1.50
CA VAL A 96 -20.08 -11.42 -0.81
C VAL A 96 -21.09 -11.76 0.27
N LEU A 97 -21.72 -10.76 0.89
CA LEU A 97 -22.76 -10.96 1.91
C LEU A 97 -24.19 -10.89 1.34
N GLU A 98 -24.34 -10.91 0.02
CA GLU A 98 -25.62 -10.79 -0.67
C GLU A 98 -26.64 -11.83 -0.20
N GLU A 99 -26.21 -13.04 0.10
CA GLU A 99 -27.08 -14.14 0.56
C GLU A 99 -27.78 -13.86 1.90
N ILE A 100 -27.31 -12.88 2.69
CA ILE A 100 -27.93 -12.52 3.98
C ILE A 100 -29.30 -11.87 3.77
N ASP A 101 -29.41 -10.94 2.81
CA ASP A 101 -30.65 -10.23 2.44
C ASP A 101 -30.59 -9.81 0.96
N PRO A 102 -30.73 -10.78 0.01
CA PRO A 102 -30.48 -10.57 -1.41
C PRO A 102 -31.18 -9.34 -2.02
N PRO A 103 -32.50 -9.12 -1.84
CA PRO A 103 -33.18 -8.02 -2.52
C PRO A 103 -32.68 -6.64 -2.05
N ARG A 104 -32.33 -6.49 -0.77
CA ARG A 104 -31.86 -5.21 -0.23
C ARG A 104 -30.40 -4.94 -0.60
N PHE A 105 -29.57 -5.98 -0.61
CA PHE A 105 -28.17 -5.90 -1.03
C PHE A 105 -28.03 -5.59 -2.53
N GLU A 106 -28.78 -6.28 -3.39
CA GLU A 106 -28.80 -6.02 -4.84
C GLU A 106 -29.22 -4.58 -5.15
N GLN A 107 -30.33 -4.13 -4.56
CA GLN A 107 -30.86 -2.79 -4.75
C GLN A 107 -29.81 -1.74 -4.36
N ARG A 108 -29.26 -1.85 -3.14
CA ARG A 108 -28.33 -0.85 -2.60
C ARG A 108 -26.99 -0.84 -3.33
N ARG A 109 -26.52 -2.00 -3.77
CA ARG A 109 -25.35 -2.12 -4.64
C ARG A 109 -25.57 -1.39 -5.96
N ASN A 110 -26.69 -1.61 -6.63
CA ASN A 110 -27.01 -0.96 -7.90
C ASN A 110 -27.13 0.56 -7.76
N GLU A 111 -27.77 1.04 -6.69
CA GLU A 111 -27.83 2.47 -6.35
C GLU A 111 -26.43 3.06 -6.11
N THR A 112 -25.58 2.35 -5.37
CA THR A 112 -24.21 2.78 -5.06
C THR A 112 -23.37 2.87 -6.34
N ILE A 113 -23.42 1.85 -7.20
CA ILE A 113 -22.74 1.84 -8.50
C ILE A 113 -23.25 3.00 -9.38
N ALA A 114 -24.56 3.20 -9.46
CA ALA A 114 -25.14 4.28 -10.25
C ALA A 114 -24.73 5.67 -9.72
N SER A 115 -24.64 5.86 -8.41
CA SER A 115 -24.19 7.10 -7.79
C SER A 115 -22.74 7.42 -8.14
N MET A 116 -21.85 6.42 -8.04
CA MET A 116 -20.43 6.54 -8.39
C MET A 116 -20.25 6.86 -9.89
N GLN A 117 -21.01 6.20 -10.77
CA GLN A 117 -20.98 6.48 -12.21
C GLN A 117 -21.47 7.90 -12.53
N ARG A 118 -22.50 8.40 -11.82
CA ARG A 118 -23.01 9.78 -11.99
C ARG A 118 -21.98 10.81 -11.54
N GLU A 119 -21.30 10.59 -10.42
CA GLU A 119 -20.22 11.48 -9.97
C GLU A 119 -19.05 11.50 -10.95
N GLN A 120 -18.65 10.33 -11.45
CA GLN A 120 -17.58 10.22 -12.44
C GLN A 120 -17.94 10.93 -13.75
N LYS A 121 -19.19 10.78 -14.23
CA LYS A 121 -19.69 11.52 -15.40
C LYS A 121 -19.74 13.03 -15.17
N LYS A 122 -20.16 13.50 -13.98
CA LYS A 122 -20.12 14.92 -13.61
C LYS A 122 -18.69 15.47 -13.62
N LYS A 123 -17.73 14.73 -13.06
CA LYS A 123 -16.31 15.10 -13.07
C LYS A 123 -15.75 15.14 -14.51
N GLN A 124 -16.12 14.20 -15.37
CA GLN A 124 -15.73 14.20 -16.79
C GLN A 124 -16.35 15.34 -17.60
N MET A 125 -17.60 15.71 -17.32
CA MET A 125 -18.29 16.80 -18.03
C MET A 125 -17.69 18.18 -17.72
N LEU A 126 -17.17 18.37 -16.51
CA LEU A 126 -16.48 19.60 -16.08
C LEU A 126 -15.09 19.78 -16.72
N ILE A 127 -14.47 18.70 -17.21
CA ILE A 127 -13.17 18.75 -17.91
C ILE A 127 -13.36 19.19 -19.39
N GLY A 128 -14.58 19.07 -19.94
CA GLY A 128 -14.90 19.43 -21.33
C GLY A 128 -14.92 20.93 -21.66
N PHE A 129 -14.80 21.82 -20.66
CA PHE A 129 -14.73 23.28 -20.83
C PHE A 129 -13.32 23.85 -20.56
N GLY A 130 -12.27 23.03 -20.69
CA GLY A 130 -10.88 23.38 -20.42
C GLY A 130 -10.19 24.22 -21.50
N GLY A 131 -10.82 25.33 -21.92
CA GLY A 131 -10.34 26.17 -23.02
C GLY A 131 -10.04 27.62 -22.64
N LEU A 132 -9.73 27.98 -21.38
CA LEU A 132 -9.29 29.35 -21.06
C LEU A 132 -8.62 29.52 -19.67
N ALA A 133 -7.79 28.57 -19.22
CA ALA A 133 -7.26 28.59 -17.83
C ALA A 133 -5.72 28.65 -17.71
N ALA A 134 -4.99 29.03 -18.76
CA ALA A 134 -3.52 29.12 -18.69
C ALA A 134 -3.02 30.42 -17.99
N ALA A 135 -3.83 31.48 -17.93
CA ALA A 135 -3.40 32.78 -17.38
C ALA A 135 -3.75 33.00 -15.89
N LEU A 136 -4.59 32.16 -15.27
CA LEU A 136 -5.00 32.29 -13.86
C LEU A 136 -4.19 31.39 -12.90
N ALA A 137 -3.26 30.57 -13.41
CA ALA A 137 -2.53 29.57 -12.63
C ALA A 137 -1.61 30.15 -11.55
N VAL A 138 -1.14 31.40 -11.71
CA VAL A 138 -0.23 32.04 -10.74
C VAL A 138 -1.00 32.61 -9.53
N GLY A 139 -2.22 33.14 -9.73
CA GLY A 139 -3.02 33.71 -8.65
C GLY A 139 -3.69 32.65 -7.76
N ALA A 140 -4.02 31.48 -8.31
CA ALA A 140 -4.68 30.40 -7.58
C ALA A 140 -3.74 29.62 -6.63
N TYR A 141 -2.42 29.66 -6.84
CA TYR A 141 -1.43 28.99 -5.98
C TYR A 141 -1.42 29.57 -4.55
N LEU A 142 -1.75 30.87 -4.40
CA LEU A 142 -1.78 31.61 -3.14
C LEU A 142 -3.11 31.47 -2.36
N LEU A 143 -4.17 30.95 -2.99
CA LEU A 143 -5.50 30.77 -2.39
C LEU A 143 -5.79 29.32 -1.97
N TRP A 144 -4.80 28.42 -2.09
CA TRP A 144 -4.92 27.01 -1.69
C TRP A 144 -4.84 26.81 -0.17
N PRO A 145 -5.52 25.79 0.40
CA PRO A 145 -5.26 25.40 1.78
C PRO A 145 -3.79 25.06 1.92
N ALA A 146 -3.13 25.72 2.87
CA ALA A 146 -1.68 25.89 2.88
C ALA A 146 -0.91 24.56 3.03
N SER A 147 -1.50 23.54 3.65
CA SER A 147 -0.78 22.35 4.09
C SER A 147 -1.61 21.07 4.01
N ALA A 148 -0.94 19.96 3.64
CA ALA A 148 -1.49 18.63 3.85
C ALA A 148 -1.97 18.45 5.31
N PRO A 149 -3.04 17.67 5.55
CA PRO A 149 -3.56 17.42 6.89
C PRO A 149 -2.47 17.00 7.88
N ALA A 150 -2.67 17.32 9.16
CA ALA A 150 -1.75 16.90 10.22
C ALA A 150 -1.70 15.37 10.33
N CYS A 151 -0.59 14.84 10.83
CA CYS A 151 -0.38 13.40 11.00
C CYS A 151 -1.49 12.73 11.83
N GLY A 152 -1.98 13.40 12.88
CA GLY A 152 -3.04 12.91 13.76
C GLY A 152 -4.44 13.45 13.46
N ALA A 153 -4.65 14.13 12.32
CA ALA A 153 -5.99 14.58 11.96
C ALA A 153 -6.93 13.37 11.79
N SER A 154 -8.20 13.51 12.20
CA SER A 154 -9.18 12.41 12.13
C SER A 154 -9.37 11.85 10.71
N SER A 155 -9.23 12.69 9.70
CA SER A 155 -9.26 12.28 8.29
C SER A 155 -8.04 11.44 7.90
N THR A 156 -6.85 11.80 8.38
CA THR A 156 -5.59 11.08 8.17
C THR A 156 -5.61 9.72 8.85
N THR A 157 -5.99 9.67 10.13
CA THR A 157 -6.04 8.43 10.91
C THR A 157 -7.10 7.47 10.36
N LYS A 158 -8.24 7.98 9.89
CA LYS A 158 -9.26 7.19 9.21
C LYS A 158 -8.76 6.60 7.89
N ALA A 159 -8.07 7.38 7.07
CA ALA A 159 -7.47 6.90 5.82
C ALA A 159 -6.38 5.85 6.08
N LEU A 160 -5.54 6.07 7.10
CA LEU A 160 -4.49 5.13 7.49
C LEU A 160 -5.05 3.80 8.03
N ASN A 161 -6.07 3.85 8.90
CA ASN A 161 -6.75 2.65 9.39
C ASN A 161 -7.41 1.88 8.24
N SER A 162 -8.00 2.56 7.26
CA SER A 162 -8.55 1.92 6.06
C SER A 162 -7.47 1.20 5.24
N LEU A 163 -6.29 1.80 5.07
CA LEU A 163 -5.17 1.17 4.35
C LEU A 163 -4.64 -0.08 5.07
N LEU A 164 -4.50 -0.01 6.39
CA LEU A 164 -4.05 -1.15 7.20
C LEU A 164 -5.08 -2.29 7.18
N PHE A 165 -6.37 -1.94 7.20
CA PHE A 165 -7.45 -2.89 7.03
C PHE A 165 -7.41 -3.56 5.65
N ASP A 166 -7.29 -2.77 4.58
CA ASP A 166 -7.22 -3.29 3.21
C ASP A 166 -5.98 -4.17 2.98
N ALA A 167 -4.82 -3.80 3.54
CA ALA A 167 -3.58 -4.57 3.46
C ALA A 167 -3.68 -5.89 4.23
N ARG A 168 -4.28 -5.90 5.42
CA ARG A 168 -4.56 -7.13 6.16
C ARG A 168 -5.49 -8.04 5.36
N ARG A 169 -6.57 -7.50 4.80
CA ARG A 169 -7.50 -8.27 3.95
C ARG A 169 -6.80 -8.88 2.73
N ASP A 170 -5.93 -8.14 2.05
CA ASP A 170 -5.19 -8.66 0.89
C ASP A 170 -4.20 -9.76 1.30
N MET A 171 -3.49 -9.58 2.42
CA MET A 171 -2.60 -10.60 2.97
C MET A 171 -3.36 -11.88 3.39
N MET A 172 -4.54 -11.72 4.02
CA MET A 172 -5.43 -12.83 4.39
C MET A 172 -5.93 -13.58 3.16
N ARG A 173 -6.28 -12.88 2.08
CA ARG A 173 -6.70 -13.52 0.81
C ARG A 173 -5.59 -14.35 0.16
N ARG A 174 -4.35 -13.88 0.27
CA ARG A 174 -3.22 -14.50 -0.41
C ARG A 174 -2.61 -15.66 0.38
N ASN A 175 -2.65 -15.59 1.71
CA ASN A 175 -2.05 -16.60 2.60
C ASN A 175 -2.91 -16.85 3.87
N PRO A 176 -4.13 -17.40 3.73
CA PRO A 176 -5.09 -17.52 4.84
C PRO A 176 -4.57 -18.40 5.99
N MET A 177 -3.91 -19.52 5.68
CA MET A 177 -3.41 -20.47 6.69
C MET A 177 -2.24 -19.91 7.53
N GLN A 178 -1.36 -19.12 6.91
CA GLN A 178 -0.21 -18.54 7.60
C GLN A 178 -0.63 -17.45 8.61
N MET A 179 -1.79 -16.83 8.38
CA MET A 179 -2.39 -15.87 9.31
C MET A 179 -3.17 -16.55 10.44
N LEU A 180 -3.81 -17.68 10.15
CA LEU A 180 -4.43 -18.53 11.17
C LEU A 180 -3.39 -19.09 12.15
N ASP A 181 -2.21 -19.52 11.66
CA ASP A 181 -1.08 -20.01 12.47
C ASP A 181 -0.42 -18.92 13.31
N ARG A 182 -0.38 -17.67 12.83
CA ARG A 182 0.14 -16.53 13.61
C ARG A 182 -0.80 -16.08 14.72
N GLY A 183 -2.02 -16.61 14.80
CA GLY A 183 -2.93 -16.41 15.93
C GLY A 183 -3.23 -14.94 16.27
N THR A 184 -3.04 -14.00 15.34
CA THR A 184 -3.12 -12.56 15.65
C THR A 184 -4.57 -12.10 15.69
N LYS A 185 -5.11 -12.09 16.92
CA LYS A 185 -6.51 -11.85 17.28
C LYS A 185 -7.03 -10.41 17.10
N SER A 186 -6.19 -9.43 16.74
CA SER A 186 -6.62 -8.03 16.70
C SER A 186 -6.20 -7.26 15.45
N PHE A 187 -7.05 -6.33 15.03
CA PHE A 187 -6.79 -5.43 13.92
C PHE A 187 -5.65 -4.44 14.25
N PRO A 188 -4.82 -4.07 13.26
CA PRO A 188 -3.77 -3.08 13.47
C PRO A 188 -4.39 -1.76 13.92
N HIS A 189 -4.08 -1.33 15.13
CA HIS A 189 -4.50 -0.04 15.65
C HIS A 189 -3.33 0.95 15.56
N VAL A 190 -3.63 2.14 15.03
CA VAL A 190 -2.67 3.24 14.97
C VAL A 190 -2.87 4.17 16.15
N SER A 191 -1.80 4.42 16.88
CA SER A 191 -1.76 5.36 18.00
C SER A 191 -0.54 6.29 17.90
N ASN A 192 -0.51 7.34 18.72
CA ASN A 192 0.61 8.29 18.82
C ASN A 192 1.14 8.83 17.47
N PRO A 193 0.28 9.38 16.59
CA PRO A 193 0.74 9.96 15.34
C PRO A 193 1.63 11.18 15.62
N ARG A 194 2.84 11.16 15.08
CA ARG A 194 3.86 12.21 15.26
C ARG A 194 4.43 12.64 13.91
N GLU A 195 4.72 13.91 13.78
CA GLU A 195 5.34 14.48 12.60
C GLU A 195 6.86 14.39 12.68
N VAL A 196 7.50 13.97 11.58
CA VAL A 196 8.95 14.05 11.39
C VAL A 196 9.33 15.41 10.78
N GLY A 197 8.57 15.83 9.76
CA GLY A 197 8.73 17.13 9.13
C GLY A 197 7.82 17.34 7.93
N TYR A 198 7.87 18.54 7.37
CA TYR A 198 7.04 18.98 6.26
C TYR A 198 7.91 19.40 5.07
N ASP A 199 7.71 18.72 3.94
CA ASP A 199 8.31 19.08 2.65
C ASP A 199 7.43 20.14 1.99
N GLU A 200 7.84 21.41 2.09
CA GLU A 200 7.10 22.54 1.53
C GLU A 200 6.98 22.45 0.00
N ALA A 201 8.03 22.00 -0.69
CA ALA A 201 8.07 21.93 -2.14
C ALA A 201 7.04 20.93 -2.67
N ASN A 202 6.88 19.79 -2.00
CA ASN A 202 5.93 18.74 -2.36
C ASN A 202 4.61 18.80 -1.58
N ARG A 203 4.49 19.79 -0.67
CA ARG A 203 3.37 19.96 0.27
C ARG A 203 3.02 18.66 0.99
N ALA A 204 4.03 17.88 1.35
CA ALA A 204 3.91 16.54 1.90
C ALA A 204 4.39 16.51 3.35
N ARG A 205 3.70 15.76 4.19
CA ARG A 205 4.05 15.60 5.61
C ARG A 205 4.51 14.18 5.87
N GLY A 206 5.71 14.04 6.42
CA GLY A 206 6.25 12.77 6.88
C GLY A 206 5.81 12.52 8.32
N CYS A 207 5.19 11.38 8.55
CA CYS A 207 4.61 11.01 9.83
C CYS A 207 5.09 9.63 10.28
N LEU A 208 5.23 9.45 11.59
CA LEU A 208 5.35 8.16 12.24
C LEU A 208 4.13 7.92 13.11
N ALA A 209 3.74 6.67 13.29
CA ALA A 209 2.78 6.29 14.30
C ALA A 209 3.11 4.91 14.84
N ASP A 210 2.60 4.63 16.03
CA ASP A 210 2.77 3.33 16.66
C ASP A 210 1.62 2.44 16.19
N VAL A 211 1.96 1.29 15.62
CA VAL A 211 1.02 0.27 15.20
C VAL A 211 1.10 -0.86 16.21
N SER A 212 -0.05 -1.21 16.78
CA SER A 212 -0.17 -2.36 17.67
C SER A 212 -1.04 -3.42 17.00
N ILE A 213 -0.52 -4.66 16.96
CA ILE A 213 -1.24 -5.86 16.53
C ILE A 213 -1.02 -6.89 17.63
N ALA A 214 -2.06 -7.20 18.39
CA ALA A 214 -2.00 -8.00 19.62
C ALA A 214 -0.92 -7.44 20.57
N ASP A 215 0.07 -8.26 20.94
CA ASP A 215 1.18 -7.87 21.81
C ASP A 215 2.40 -7.32 21.03
N GLU A 216 2.32 -7.27 19.69
CA GLU A 216 3.38 -6.74 18.85
C GLU A 216 3.18 -5.23 18.64
N HIS A 217 4.22 -4.48 19.01
CA HIS A 217 4.30 -3.05 18.78
C HIS A 217 5.36 -2.75 17.73
N ALA A 218 4.97 -2.07 16.65
CA ALA A 218 5.86 -1.61 15.61
C ALA A 218 5.68 -0.10 15.40
N THR A 219 6.71 0.56 14.89
CA THR A 219 6.55 1.91 14.31
C THR A 219 6.20 1.75 12.84
N LEU A 220 5.23 2.54 12.37
CA LEU A 220 4.87 2.68 10.96
C LEU A 220 5.25 4.08 10.47
N GLY A 221 5.89 4.15 9.30
CA GLY A 221 6.04 5.39 8.55
C GLY A 221 4.86 5.61 7.61
N TYR A 222 4.38 6.84 7.50
CA TYR A 222 3.42 7.22 6.47
C TYR A 222 3.60 8.67 6.03
N VAL A 223 3.18 8.97 4.81
CA VAL A 223 3.23 10.30 4.22
C VAL A 223 1.81 10.75 3.87
N VAL A 224 1.51 11.99 4.22
CA VAL A 224 0.26 12.67 3.84
C VAL A 224 0.58 13.72 2.79
N ARG A 225 -0.06 13.63 1.62
CA ARG A 225 0.10 14.61 0.53
C ARG A 225 -1.22 14.83 -0.19
N HIS A 226 -1.32 15.89 -0.99
CA HIS A 226 -2.47 16.09 -1.86
C HIS A 226 -2.50 15.04 -2.97
N ASP A 227 -3.71 14.68 -3.40
CA ASP A 227 -3.87 13.84 -4.60
C ASP A 227 -3.52 14.67 -5.84
N ASP A 228 -2.64 14.13 -6.69
CA ASP A 228 -2.18 14.78 -7.91
C ASP A 228 -3.33 15.00 -8.92
N LYS A 229 -4.37 14.17 -8.86
CA LYS A 229 -5.56 14.17 -9.73
C LYS A 229 -6.72 14.96 -9.13
N ASP A 230 -6.91 14.94 -7.81
CA ASP A 230 -7.94 15.70 -7.09
C ASP A 230 -7.31 16.55 -5.99
N LYS A 231 -6.98 17.79 -6.33
CA LYS A 231 -6.23 18.70 -5.44
C LYS A 231 -7.00 19.10 -4.18
N SER A 232 -8.30 18.77 -4.08
CA SER A 232 -9.11 18.93 -2.87
C SER A 232 -9.04 17.71 -1.93
N ALA A 233 -8.58 16.58 -2.45
CA ALA A 233 -8.35 15.36 -1.70
C ALA A 233 -6.89 15.23 -1.24
N PHE A 234 -6.68 14.35 -0.28
CA PHE A 234 -5.35 13.94 0.17
C PHE A 234 -5.23 12.42 0.06
N VAL A 235 -4.00 11.96 -0.10
CA VAL A 235 -3.64 10.55 -0.07
C VAL A 235 -2.72 10.29 1.11
N VAL A 236 -2.92 9.15 1.74
CA VAL A 236 -2.02 8.59 2.75
C VAL A 236 -1.30 7.42 2.12
N GLN A 237 0.02 7.36 2.27
CA GLN A 237 0.84 6.28 1.76
C GLN A 237 1.78 5.79 2.85
N THR A 238 1.82 4.48 3.07
CA THR A 238 2.69 3.86 4.07
C THR A 238 4.09 3.62 3.52
N PHE A 239 5.11 3.90 4.32
CA PHE A 239 6.52 3.69 4.03
C PHE A 239 7.21 3.06 5.25
N SER A 240 8.48 2.66 5.09
CA SER A 240 9.26 2.24 6.26
C SER A 240 9.49 3.44 7.20
N PRO A 241 9.55 3.24 8.53
CA PRO A 241 9.86 4.32 9.48
C PRO A 241 11.20 5.01 9.19
N GLU A 242 12.19 4.23 8.75
CA GLU A 242 13.53 4.70 8.43
C GLU A 242 13.49 5.65 7.24
N TYR A 243 12.68 5.35 6.22
CA TYR A 243 12.50 6.23 5.08
C TYR A 243 11.91 7.57 5.50
N VAL A 244 10.79 7.54 6.23
CA VAL A 244 10.11 8.78 6.63
C VAL A 244 11.04 9.63 7.50
N THR A 245 11.76 8.99 8.41
CA THR A 245 12.76 9.64 9.27
C THR A 245 13.89 10.25 8.44
N ALA A 246 14.49 9.49 7.52
CA ALA A 246 15.58 9.99 6.68
C ALA A 246 15.12 11.17 5.80
N ARG A 247 13.99 11.02 5.10
CA ARG A 247 13.50 12.00 4.11
C ARG A 247 12.95 13.28 4.73
N TYR A 248 12.18 13.15 5.80
CA TYR A 248 11.45 14.29 6.39
C TYR A 248 12.15 14.88 7.62
N SER A 249 13.33 14.37 8.00
CA SER A 249 14.19 15.05 8.97
C SER A 249 14.66 16.41 8.46
N ALA A 250 15.12 17.27 9.37
CA ALA A 250 15.73 18.56 9.00
C ALA A 250 16.88 18.41 7.97
N GLN A 251 17.66 17.33 8.06
CA GLN A 251 18.73 17.04 7.10
C GLN A 251 18.17 16.55 5.75
N GLY A 252 17.19 15.65 5.74
CA GLY A 252 16.58 15.14 4.51
C GLY A 252 15.77 16.19 3.73
N LEU A 253 15.28 17.21 4.45
CA LEU A 253 14.62 18.38 3.90
C LEU A 253 15.59 19.52 3.52
N ASP A 254 16.88 19.39 3.80
CA ASP A 254 17.88 20.36 3.36
C ASP A 254 17.99 20.31 1.82
N PRO A 255 17.62 21.39 1.10
CA PRO A 255 17.74 21.43 -0.36
C PRO A 255 19.19 21.28 -0.85
N LYS A 256 20.19 21.48 0.02
CA LYS A 256 21.60 21.33 -0.30
C LYS A 256 22.09 19.88 -0.24
N LEU A 257 21.32 18.96 0.34
CA LEU A 257 21.69 17.55 0.44
C LEU A 257 21.92 16.96 -0.97
N GLY A 258 23.02 16.23 -1.13
CA GLY A 258 23.43 15.71 -2.45
C GLY A 258 24.28 16.72 -3.22
N ALA A 259 24.99 17.61 -2.54
CA ALA A 259 25.93 18.53 -3.18
C ALA A 259 26.98 17.75 -3.98
N PRO A 260 27.47 18.25 -5.14
CA PRO A 260 27.18 19.57 -5.70
C PRO A 260 25.92 19.64 -6.57
N LEU A 261 25.25 18.52 -6.86
CA LEU A 261 24.09 18.50 -7.75
C LEU A 261 22.84 19.03 -7.05
N GLY A 262 22.69 18.70 -5.78
CA GLY A 262 21.48 18.95 -5.02
C GLY A 262 20.37 17.96 -5.34
N ARG A 263 19.44 17.81 -4.40
CA ARG A 263 18.38 16.81 -4.42
C ARG A 263 17.51 16.85 -5.69
N ASP A 264 17.11 18.03 -6.14
CA ASP A 264 16.16 18.17 -7.26
C ASP A 264 16.77 17.74 -8.59
N VAL A 265 18.03 18.11 -8.83
CA VAL A 265 18.78 17.70 -10.03
C VAL A 265 18.96 16.19 -10.06
N ILE A 266 19.34 15.60 -8.92
CA ILE A 266 19.50 14.14 -8.77
C ILE A 266 18.17 13.43 -9.03
N SER A 267 17.08 13.88 -8.41
CA SER A 267 15.76 13.27 -8.58
C SER A 267 15.27 13.35 -10.03
N ALA A 268 15.46 14.50 -10.68
CA ALA A 268 15.05 14.69 -12.07
C ALA A 268 15.87 13.81 -13.03
N ALA A 269 17.20 13.81 -12.89
CA ALA A 269 18.09 13.00 -13.72
C ALA A 269 17.84 11.50 -13.54
N PHE A 270 17.65 11.04 -12.29
CA PHE A 270 17.32 9.66 -11.99
C PHE A 270 16.00 9.24 -12.64
N MET A 271 14.92 10.01 -12.41
CA MET A 271 13.60 9.65 -12.95
C MET A 271 13.54 9.72 -14.48
N ALA A 272 14.32 10.60 -15.11
CA ALA A 272 14.47 10.62 -16.56
C ALA A 272 15.11 9.32 -17.08
N SER A 273 16.16 8.82 -16.42
CA SER A 273 16.80 7.54 -16.76
C SER A 273 15.89 6.34 -16.51
N VAL A 274 15.11 6.33 -15.42
CA VAL A 274 14.08 5.30 -15.18
C VAL A 274 13.05 5.30 -16.31
N ALA A 275 12.55 6.47 -16.71
CA ALA A 275 11.57 6.58 -17.78
C ALA A 275 12.11 6.12 -19.14
N GLN A 276 13.41 6.31 -19.40
CA GLN A 276 14.06 5.80 -20.60
C GLN A 276 14.17 4.27 -20.58
N LEU A 277 14.67 3.70 -19.48
CA LEU A 277 14.74 2.24 -19.29
C LEU A 277 13.35 1.59 -19.39
N ASP A 278 12.33 2.22 -18.80
CA ASP A 278 10.95 1.75 -18.84
C ASP A 278 10.39 1.67 -20.27
N LYS A 279 10.73 2.64 -21.13
CA LYS A 279 10.38 2.60 -22.57
C LYS A 279 11.09 1.45 -23.27
N ASP A 280 12.38 1.26 -23.01
CA ASP A 280 13.19 0.23 -23.65
C ASP A 280 12.73 -1.19 -23.24
N VAL A 281 12.34 -1.37 -21.98
CA VAL A 281 11.72 -2.61 -21.47
C VAL A 281 10.31 -2.80 -22.03
N SER A 282 9.48 -1.77 -22.01
CA SER A 282 8.09 -1.83 -22.51
C SER A 282 8.01 -2.09 -24.01
N ALA A 283 9.00 -1.64 -24.79
CA ALA A 283 9.09 -1.93 -26.23
C ALA A 283 9.44 -3.41 -26.51
N ARG A 284 10.04 -4.11 -25.55
CA ARG A 284 10.55 -5.49 -25.70
C ARG A 284 9.65 -6.55 -25.06
N MET A 285 8.67 -6.16 -24.25
CA MET A 285 7.79 -7.08 -23.50
C MET A 285 6.37 -7.13 -24.11
N PRO A 286 5.72 -8.30 -24.18
CA PRO A 286 4.32 -8.38 -24.55
C PRO A 286 3.47 -7.64 -23.51
N ARG A 287 2.43 -6.92 -23.97
CA ARG A 287 1.45 -6.28 -23.09
C ARG A 287 0.72 -7.35 -22.27
N TYR A 288 1.18 -7.61 -21.05
CA TYR A 288 0.41 -8.38 -20.09
C TYR A 288 -0.92 -7.66 -19.84
N GLY A 289 -1.98 -8.46 -19.68
CA GLY A 289 -3.38 -8.04 -19.82
C GLY A 289 -3.79 -6.78 -19.05
N LYS A 290 -4.92 -6.20 -19.46
CA LYS A 290 -5.48 -5.00 -18.84
C LYS A 290 -5.53 -5.16 -17.31
N PRO A 291 -5.06 -4.18 -16.53
CA PRO A 291 -5.20 -4.22 -15.07
C PRO A 291 -6.69 -4.41 -14.73
N ARG A 292 -6.96 -5.33 -13.79
CA ARG A 292 -8.31 -5.48 -13.26
C ARG A 292 -8.68 -4.20 -12.50
N PHE A 293 -9.95 -3.82 -12.54
CA PHE A 293 -10.45 -2.64 -11.83
C PHE A 293 -10.04 -2.70 -10.34
N GLY A 294 -9.35 -1.67 -9.84
CA GLY A 294 -8.91 -1.57 -8.45
C GLY A 294 -7.50 -2.10 -8.16
N ASP A 295 -6.74 -2.50 -9.17
CA ASP A 295 -5.33 -2.90 -9.00
C ASP A 295 -4.39 -1.68 -9.04
N ASP A 296 -3.91 -1.24 -7.88
CA ASP A 296 -2.88 -0.20 -7.73
C ASP A 296 -1.45 -0.75 -7.94
N THR A 297 -1.31 -1.94 -8.51
CA THR A 297 -0.01 -2.51 -8.87
C THR A 297 0.63 -1.66 -9.99
N PRO A 298 1.85 -1.14 -9.79
CA PRO A 298 2.60 -0.41 -10.80
C PRO A 298 2.62 -1.19 -12.11
N THR A 299 2.23 -0.57 -13.21
CA THR A 299 2.21 -1.23 -14.51
C THR A 299 3.53 -1.05 -15.27
N THR A 300 4.36 -0.11 -14.84
CA THR A 300 5.63 0.27 -15.47
C THR A 300 6.73 0.47 -14.41
N LEU A 301 8.01 0.43 -14.82
CA LEU A 301 9.14 0.67 -13.92
C LEU A 301 9.09 2.10 -13.32
N THR A 302 8.69 3.08 -14.13
CA THR A 302 8.51 4.47 -13.66
C THR A 302 7.48 4.55 -12.53
N SER A 303 6.34 3.87 -12.68
CA SER A 303 5.31 3.83 -11.63
C SER A 303 5.69 3.01 -10.39
N SER A 304 6.77 2.22 -10.46
CA SER A 304 7.31 1.47 -9.33
C SER A 304 8.24 2.30 -8.45
N VAL A 305 8.76 3.44 -8.93
CA VAL A 305 9.63 4.32 -8.13
C VAL A 305 8.79 5.41 -7.48
N PHE A 306 8.70 5.38 -6.15
CA PHE A 306 7.87 6.30 -5.36
C PHE A 306 8.67 7.51 -4.86
N GLY A 307 9.98 7.35 -4.69
CA GLY A 307 10.84 8.40 -4.19
C GLY A 307 12.30 8.09 -4.44
N VAL A 308 13.08 9.14 -4.65
CA VAL A 308 14.53 9.12 -4.75
C VAL A 308 15.05 10.25 -3.88
N MET A 309 16.07 9.98 -3.08
CA MET A 309 16.77 11.01 -2.32
C MET A 309 18.25 10.68 -2.18
N PRO A 310 19.13 11.69 -2.10
CA PRO A 310 20.52 11.46 -1.72
C PRO A 310 20.58 11.01 -0.26
N ALA A 311 21.41 10.00 0.01
CA ALA A 311 21.72 9.55 1.37
C ALA A 311 22.82 10.43 2.00
N ALA A 312 23.66 11.05 1.18
CA ALA A 312 24.72 11.97 1.54
C ALA A 312 25.08 12.85 0.32
N ASP A 313 26.04 13.75 0.50
CA ASP A 313 26.63 14.49 -0.61
C ASP A 313 27.32 13.57 -1.61
N CYS A 314 27.29 13.97 -2.87
CA CYS A 314 27.91 13.24 -3.95
C CYS A 314 29.43 13.37 -3.88
N LYS A 315 30.11 12.26 -4.14
CA LYS A 315 31.57 12.20 -4.22
C LYS A 315 32.00 12.51 -5.64
N PRO A 316 32.91 13.49 -5.86
CA PRO A 316 33.47 13.71 -7.18
C PRO A 316 34.26 12.47 -7.64
N ILE A 317 34.07 12.07 -8.89
CA ILE A 317 34.87 11.03 -9.55
C ILE A 317 35.93 11.72 -10.42
N ASP A 318 35.49 12.62 -11.29
CA ASP A 318 36.32 13.50 -12.12
C ASP A 318 35.57 14.83 -12.38
N GLY A 319 36.10 15.68 -13.28
CA GLY A 319 35.58 17.03 -13.51
C GLY A 319 34.13 17.09 -14.02
N ASP A 320 33.65 16.04 -14.67
CA ASP A 320 32.30 15.99 -15.26
C ASP A 320 31.45 14.85 -14.68
N ARG A 321 31.96 14.12 -13.68
CA ARG A 321 31.28 12.95 -13.09
C ARG A 321 31.26 12.98 -11.58
N VAL A 322 30.11 12.68 -11.01
CA VAL A 322 29.92 12.52 -9.56
C VAL A 322 29.24 11.20 -9.26
N SER A 323 29.58 10.58 -8.13
CA SER A 323 28.89 9.42 -7.56
C SER A 323 28.03 9.89 -6.41
N CYS A 324 26.72 9.68 -6.50
CA CYS A 324 25.78 10.07 -5.46
C CYS A 324 25.24 8.81 -4.77
N PRO A 325 25.41 8.66 -3.45
CA PRO A 325 24.75 7.59 -2.70
C PRO A 325 23.26 7.90 -2.60
N LEU A 326 22.40 7.03 -3.11
CA LEU A 326 20.95 7.25 -3.18
C LEU A 326 20.17 6.23 -2.33
N LEU A 327 19.06 6.71 -1.77
CA LEU A 327 17.96 5.89 -1.26
C LEU A 327 16.79 5.99 -2.24
N ILE A 328 16.24 4.85 -2.64
CA ILE A 328 15.15 4.78 -3.63
C ILE A 328 14.03 3.92 -3.07
N ASP A 329 12.81 4.46 -2.99
CA ASP A 329 11.65 3.68 -2.63
C ASP A 329 11.04 3.05 -3.86
N TYR A 330 10.99 1.74 -3.84
CA TYR A 330 10.65 0.93 -4.98
C TYR A 330 9.58 -0.09 -4.59
N ARG A 331 8.49 -0.14 -5.36
CA ARG A 331 7.51 -1.21 -5.25
C ARG A 331 7.84 -2.31 -6.23
N ASP A 332 8.27 -3.43 -5.67
CA ASP A 332 8.65 -4.62 -6.38
C ASP A 332 7.44 -5.46 -6.82
N ARG A 333 7.28 -5.58 -8.14
CA ARG A 333 6.15 -6.32 -8.72
C ARG A 333 6.26 -7.82 -8.49
N LEU A 334 7.47 -8.38 -8.42
CA LEU A 334 7.67 -9.81 -8.25
C LEU A 334 7.31 -10.24 -6.83
N LEU A 335 7.79 -9.49 -5.83
CA LEU A 335 7.40 -9.69 -4.43
C LEU A 335 5.88 -9.48 -4.26
N GLY A 336 5.34 -8.46 -4.93
CA GLY A 336 3.89 -8.22 -4.98
C GLY A 336 3.12 -9.40 -5.56
N ALA A 337 3.61 -10.05 -6.63
CA ALA A 337 2.93 -11.17 -7.26
C ALA A 337 2.87 -12.42 -6.38
N ILE A 338 3.89 -12.65 -5.53
CA ILE A 338 3.93 -13.77 -4.59
C ILE A 338 3.33 -13.45 -3.21
N GLY A 339 2.69 -12.28 -3.06
CA GLY A 339 2.08 -11.86 -1.80
C GLY A 339 3.07 -11.48 -0.70
N ALA A 340 4.35 -11.29 -1.04
CA ALA A 340 5.35 -10.77 -0.12
C ALA A 340 5.28 -9.24 -0.01
N PRO A 341 5.74 -8.64 1.11
CA PRO A 341 5.85 -7.18 1.23
C PRO A 341 6.68 -6.60 0.08
N SER A 342 6.02 -5.84 -0.79
CA SER A 342 6.58 -5.39 -2.08
C SER A 342 7.30 -4.05 -2.01
N MET A 343 7.13 -3.29 -0.93
CA MET A 343 7.85 -2.04 -0.74
C MET A 343 9.29 -2.33 -0.29
N LEU A 344 10.24 -1.92 -1.11
CA LEU A 344 11.68 -2.03 -0.89
C LEU A 344 12.29 -0.63 -0.84
N GLN A 345 13.17 -0.40 0.12
CA GLN A 345 14.12 0.71 0.05
C GLN A 345 15.41 0.17 -0.57
N LEU A 346 15.71 0.62 -1.78
CA LEU A 346 16.96 0.31 -2.47
C LEU A 346 18.02 1.31 -2.03
N LYS A 347 19.27 0.84 -2.02
CA LYS A 347 20.46 1.65 -1.78
C LYS A 347 21.41 1.42 -2.94
N GLY A 348 22.07 2.47 -3.40
CA GLY A 348 23.09 2.34 -4.44
C GLY A 348 23.83 3.65 -4.69
N ASP A 349 25.07 3.52 -5.15
CA ASP A 349 25.89 4.64 -5.59
C ASP A 349 25.67 4.85 -7.10
N PHE A 350 24.95 5.92 -7.46
CA PHE A 350 24.62 6.22 -8.85
C PHE A 350 25.55 7.29 -9.40
N THR A 351 26.12 7.04 -10.57
CA THR A 351 26.98 8.01 -11.24
C THR A 351 26.15 8.96 -12.10
N PHE A 352 26.40 10.25 -11.97
CA PHE A 352 25.84 11.29 -12.81
C PHE A 352 26.95 11.97 -13.61
N VAL A 353 26.69 12.23 -14.89
CA VAL A 353 27.61 12.86 -15.82
C VAL A 353 27.00 14.19 -16.27
N LYS A 354 27.84 15.21 -16.36
CA LYS A 354 27.47 16.51 -16.88
C LYS A 354 27.23 16.42 -18.38
N GLU A 355 26.09 16.91 -18.84
CA GLU A 355 25.73 16.96 -20.25
C GLU A 355 25.22 18.37 -20.59
N GLY A 356 26.08 19.16 -21.24
CA GLY A 356 25.83 20.58 -21.46
C GLY A 356 25.69 21.36 -20.15
N SER A 357 24.53 22.01 -19.96
CA SER A 357 24.18 22.70 -18.72
C SER A 357 23.45 21.81 -17.70
N GLY A 358 23.14 20.57 -18.06
CA GLY A 358 22.38 19.62 -17.24
C GLY A 358 23.23 18.45 -16.72
N TRP A 359 22.57 17.56 -16.00
CA TRP A 359 23.13 16.29 -15.52
C TRP A 359 22.24 15.14 -15.96
N LYS A 360 22.86 14.02 -16.32
CA LYS A 360 22.17 12.75 -16.59
C LYS A 360 22.82 11.63 -15.81
N ALA A 361 22.11 10.54 -15.58
CA ALA A 361 22.78 9.33 -15.08
C ALA A 361 23.76 8.80 -16.13
N ALA A 362 24.83 8.16 -15.67
CA ALA A 362 25.82 7.51 -16.53
C ALA A 362 25.25 6.24 -17.21
N ASP A 363 25.98 5.74 -18.20
CA ASP A 363 25.55 4.60 -19.04
C ASP A 363 25.40 3.28 -18.25
N ASP A 364 25.99 3.19 -17.06
CA ASP A 364 25.86 2.04 -16.14
C ASP A 364 24.60 2.08 -15.26
N PHE A 365 23.76 3.11 -15.40
CA PHE A 365 22.55 3.31 -14.59
C PHE A 365 21.66 2.07 -14.50
N ASP A 366 21.33 1.46 -15.65
CA ASP A 366 20.43 0.30 -15.72
C ASP A 366 20.96 -0.87 -14.91
N LYS A 367 22.27 -1.11 -15.01
CA LYS A 367 22.96 -2.17 -14.28
C LYS A 367 22.91 -1.91 -12.79
N THR A 368 23.28 -0.70 -12.36
CA THR A 368 23.27 -0.31 -10.93
C THR A 368 21.87 -0.40 -10.34
N LEU A 369 20.84 0.04 -11.06
CA LEU A 369 19.44 -0.04 -10.60
C LEU A 369 18.98 -1.49 -10.44
N MET A 370 19.28 -2.35 -11.43
CA MET A 370 18.90 -3.77 -11.36
C MET A 370 19.65 -4.52 -10.26
N GLU A 371 20.94 -4.21 -10.06
CA GLU A 371 21.73 -4.76 -8.96
C GLU A 371 21.13 -4.38 -7.59
N ALA A 372 20.74 -3.11 -7.40
CA ALA A 372 20.11 -2.65 -6.17
C ALA A 372 18.75 -3.34 -5.91
N ILE A 373 17.94 -3.54 -6.95
CA ILE A 373 16.67 -4.29 -6.87
C ILE A 373 16.93 -5.74 -6.46
N VAL A 374 17.85 -6.43 -7.14
CA VAL A 374 18.15 -7.85 -6.87
C VAL A 374 18.74 -8.03 -5.48
N ALA A 375 19.72 -7.21 -5.09
CA ALA A 375 20.30 -7.25 -3.76
C ALA A 375 19.23 -7.11 -2.68
N ARG A 376 18.30 -6.16 -2.83
CA ARG A 376 17.24 -5.97 -1.84
C ARG A 376 16.18 -7.08 -1.86
N ARG A 377 15.88 -7.69 -3.00
CA ARG A 377 15.04 -8.90 -3.07
C ARG A 377 15.66 -10.06 -2.32
N VAL A 378 16.94 -10.33 -2.55
CA VAL A 378 17.68 -11.41 -1.88
C VAL A 378 17.69 -11.19 -0.38
N ALA A 379 18.04 -9.98 0.08
CA ALA A 379 18.00 -9.61 1.49
C ALA A 379 16.61 -9.83 2.11
N LYS A 380 15.55 -9.48 1.37
CA LYS A 380 14.16 -9.64 1.83
C LYS A 380 13.71 -11.10 1.94
N VAL A 381 14.22 -11.99 1.08
CA VAL A 381 13.84 -13.41 1.02
C VAL A 381 14.71 -14.29 1.91
N TYR A 382 16.02 -14.01 2.00
CA TYR A 382 17.01 -14.87 2.63
C TYR A 382 17.69 -14.25 3.87
N GLY A 383 17.38 -12.99 4.21
CA GLY A 383 17.99 -12.25 5.31
C GLY A 383 19.20 -11.41 4.88
N ASP A 384 19.45 -10.31 5.60
CA ASP A 384 20.50 -9.32 5.28
C ASP A 384 21.92 -9.96 5.28
N ASP A 385 22.18 -10.94 6.17
CA ASP A 385 23.48 -11.64 6.29
C ASP A 385 23.90 -12.41 5.02
N VAL A 386 22.94 -12.87 4.22
CA VAL A 386 23.20 -13.57 2.96
C VAL A 386 23.45 -12.57 1.84
N ALA A 387 22.76 -11.43 1.85
CA ALA A 387 22.98 -10.36 0.88
C ALA A 387 24.37 -9.73 1.04
N ASP A 388 24.82 -9.50 2.28
CA ASP A 388 26.14 -8.94 2.59
C ASP A 388 27.28 -9.87 2.12
N LYS A 389 27.10 -11.19 2.23
CA LYS A 389 28.07 -12.18 1.71
C LYS A 389 28.17 -12.14 0.19
N MET A 390 27.04 -11.99 -0.52
CA MET A 390 27.02 -11.88 -1.98
C MET A 390 27.61 -10.56 -2.49
N GLU A 391 27.51 -9.47 -1.72
CA GLU A 391 28.21 -8.21 -2.05
C GLU A 391 29.72 -8.32 -1.81
N ALA A 392 30.14 -9.03 -0.76
CA ALA A 392 31.56 -9.27 -0.47
C ALA A 392 32.25 -10.14 -1.53
N GLU A 393 31.53 -11.06 -2.17
CA GLU A 393 32.04 -11.90 -3.28
C GLU A 393 32.12 -11.17 -4.64
N LYS A 394 31.59 -9.94 -4.75
CA LYS A 394 31.65 -9.12 -5.96
C LYS A 394 32.81 -8.11 -5.99
N LYS A 395 33.56 -7.98 -4.90
CA LYS A 395 34.84 -7.24 -4.85
C LYS A 395 36.00 -8.18 -5.13
#